data_AF-A0AAU8GUJ7-F1
#
_entry.id   AF-A0AAU8GUJ7-F1
#
_cell.length_a   1.000
_cell.length_b   1.000
_cell.length_c   1.000
_cell.angle_alpha   90.00
_cell.angle_beta   90.00
_cell.angle_gamma   90.00
#
_symmetry.space_group_name_H-M   'P 1'
#
loop_
_entity.id
_entity.type
_entity.pdbx_description
1 polymer ?
#
loop_
_entity_poly.entity_id
_entity_poly.type
_entity_poly.pdbx_seq_one_letter_code
_entity_poly.pdbx_strand_id
1 'polypeptide(L)'
;MKRVLILISMIVIFASTAMAAETEHGGGSLKSWAFQFINFAILVFLLVKFLGKPLKNFFAQRRELIEKSIKESQEAKELAQKALQEVEEKLKLKDREIQDILDTAKKIGEQEKLQIIQETDKLKEKILEQAKTNIEFEVKMAKDALRLEAAELAIQLSEQKLKEKITPEEQEKLLQESIKIIEGRKN
;
A
#
# COMPACT_ATOMS: atom_id res chain seq x y z
N MET A 1 -33.89 -48.25 -7.65
CA MET A 1 -33.95 -48.93 -8.97
C MET A 1 -33.73 -50.44 -8.87
N LYS A 2 -32.63 -50.94 -8.29
CA LYS A 2 -32.37 -52.39 -8.18
C LYS A 2 -33.52 -53.22 -7.57
N ARG A 3 -34.11 -52.77 -6.45
CA ARG A 3 -35.25 -53.48 -5.79
C ARG A 3 -36.52 -53.54 -6.64
N VAL A 4 -36.78 -52.50 -7.43
CA VAL A 4 -37.96 -52.42 -8.32
C VAL A 4 -37.75 -53.35 -9.54
N LEU A 5 -36.54 -53.34 -10.10
CA LEU A 5 -36.16 -54.22 -11.21
C LEU A 5 -36.21 -55.71 -10.80
N ILE A 6 -35.79 -56.02 -9.57
CA ILE A 6 -35.86 -57.37 -8.98
C ILE A 6 -37.33 -57.80 -8.78
N LEU A 7 -38.20 -56.91 -8.30
CA LEU A 7 -39.63 -57.20 -8.14
C LEU A 7 -40.33 -57.44 -9.49
N ILE A 8 -40.01 -56.65 -10.52
CA ILE A 8 -40.52 -56.85 -11.88
C ILE A 8 -40.04 -58.19 -12.43
N SER A 9 -38.74 -58.52 -12.29
CA SER A 9 -38.19 -59.81 -12.72
C SER A 9 -38.88 -60.97 -12.00
N MET A 10 -39.10 -60.87 -10.69
CA MET A 10 -39.77 -61.89 -9.88
C MET A 10 -41.24 -62.06 -10.28
N ILE A 11 -41.95 -60.98 -10.60
CA ILE A 11 -43.34 -61.02 -11.09
C ILE A 11 -43.42 -61.64 -12.49
N VAL A 12 -42.46 -61.32 -13.39
CA VAL A 12 -42.40 -61.89 -14.74
C VAL A 12 -42.07 -63.39 -14.69
N ILE A 13 -41.16 -63.81 -13.82
CA ILE A 13 -40.84 -65.23 -13.61
C ILE A 13 -42.06 -65.98 -13.05
N PHE A 14 -42.74 -65.40 -12.04
CA PHE A 14 -43.93 -66.00 -11.44
C PHE A 14 -45.10 -66.13 -12.43
N ALA A 15 -45.31 -65.12 -13.29
CA ALA A 15 -46.31 -65.15 -14.35
C ALA A 15 -46.00 -66.23 -15.41
N SER A 16 -44.73 -66.34 -15.84
CA SER A 16 -44.29 -67.38 -16.79
C SER A 16 -44.46 -68.80 -16.23
N THR A 17 -44.19 -69.01 -14.93
CA THR A 17 -44.40 -70.31 -14.29
C THR A 17 -45.88 -70.68 -14.15
N ALA A 18 -46.76 -69.71 -13.91
CA ALA A 18 -48.21 -69.94 -13.88
C ALA A 18 -48.75 -70.31 -15.27
N MET A 19 -48.19 -69.73 -16.35
CA MET A 19 -48.53 -70.11 -17.72
C MET A 19 -48.01 -71.50 -18.12
N ALA A 20 -46.93 -72.00 -17.48
CA ALA A 20 -46.36 -73.31 -17.76
C ALA A 20 -47.01 -74.46 -16.96
N ALA A 21 -47.72 -74.16 -15.86
CA ALA A 21 -48.41 -75.15 -15.03
C ALA A 21 -49.79 -75.58 -15.58
N GLU A 22 -50.35 -74.84 -16.55
CA GLU A 22 -51.60 -75.16 -17.23
C GLU A 22 -51.36 -75.51 -18.71
N THR A 23 -50.60 -76.57 -18.98
CA THR A 23 -50.57 -77.22 -20.29
C THR A 23 -51.39 -78.50 -20.28
N GLU A 24 -52.71 -78.36 -20.30
CA GLU A 24 -53.63 -79.23 -21.05
C GLU A 24 -55.04 -78.64 -21.00
N HIS A 25 -55.38 -77.79 -21.98
CA HIS A 25 -56.69 -77.70 -22.63
C HIS A 25 -56.52 -76.81 -23.87
N GLY A 26 -56.10 -77.46 -24.97
CA GLY A 26 -56.29 -76.92 -26.31
C GLY A 26 -57.79 -76.87 -26.63
N GLY A 27 -58.27 -75.72 -27.07
CA GLY A 27 -59.63 -75.53 -27.57
C GLY A 27 -60.21 -74.19 -27.13
N GLY A 28 -60.47 -73.29 -28.09
CA GLY A 28 -60.97 -71.94 -27.85
C GLY A 28 -62.23 -71.88 -26.99
N SER A 29 -62.05 -71.63 -25.69
CA SER A 29 -63.10 -71.40 -24.71
C SER A 29 -62.95 -69.99 -24.16
N LEU A 30 -64.05 -69.22 -24.10
CA LEU A 30 -64.10 -67.89 -23.47
C LEU A 30 -63.49 -67.87 -22.05
N LYS A 31 -63.49 -69.02 -21.36
CA LYS A 31 -62.90 -69.14 -20.02
C LYS A 31 -61.37 -68.99 -20.01
N SER A 32 -60.63 -69.53 -20.98
CA SER A 32 -59.15 -69.41 -20.99
C SER A 32 -58.70 -67.98 -21.27
N TRP A 33 -59.39 -67.30 -22.18
CA TRP A 33 -59.18 -65.86 -22.43
C TRP A 33 -59.51 -65.05 -21.17
N ALA A 34 -60.60 -65.35 -20.47
CA ALA A 34 -60.96 -64.68 -19.21
C ALA A 34 -59.88 -64.84 -18.13
N PHE A 35 -59.33 -66.05 -17.93
CA PHE A 35 -58.24 -66.28 -16.96
C PHE A 35 -56.95 -65.53 -17.34
N GLN A 36 -56.61 -65.45 -18.63
CA GLN A 36 -55.46 -64.69 -19.10
C GLN A 36 -55.65 -63.18 -18.88
N PHE A 37 -56.85 -62.65 -19.14
CA PHE A 37 -57.19 -61.25 -18.85
C PHE A 37 -57.16 -60.95 -17.35
N ILE A 38 -57.64 -61.87 -16.50
CA ILE A 38 -57.59 -61.74 -15.04
C ILE A 38 -56.14 -61.73 -14.54
N ASN A 39 -55.30 -62.65 -15.01
CA ASN A 39 -53.88 -62.67 -14.67
C ASN A 39 -53.15 -61.39 -15.12
N PHE A 40 -53.44 -60.90 -16.33
CA PHE A 40 -52.91 -59.64 -16.82
C PHE A 40 -53.38 -58.45 -15.97
N ALA A 41 -54.66 -58.39 -15.60
CA ALA A 41 -55.22 -57.36 -14.76
C ALA A 41 -54.58 -57.34 -13.35
N ILE A 42 -54.33 -58.52 -12.76
CA ILE A 42 -53.63 -58.64 -11.47
C ILE A 42 -52.19 -58.15 -11.59
N LEU A 43 -51.48 -58.50 -12.67
CA LEU A 43 -50.12 -58.04 -12.93
C LEU A 43 -50.07 -56.51 -13.08
N VAL A 44 -50.96 -55.93 -13.89
CA VAL A 44 -51.06 -54.47 -14.07
C VAL A 44 -51.39 -53.79 -12.75
N PHE A 45 -52.29 -54.35 -11.94
CA PHE A 45 -52.63 -53.80 -10.63
C PHE A 45 -51.44 -53.80 -9.67
N LEU A 46 -50.69 -54.91 -9.59
CA LEU A 46 -49.46 -54.99 -8.80
C LEU A 46 -48.41 -54.00 -9.31
N LEU A 47 -48.25 -53.87 -10.62
CA LEU A 47 -47.29 -52.97 -11.24
C LEU A 47 -47.64 -51.51 -10.94
N VAL A 48 -48.89 -51.08 -11.13
CA VAL A 48 -49.31 -49.71 -10.82
C VAL A 48 -49.16 -49.41 -9.32
N LYS A 49 -49.53 -50.35 -8.45
CA LYS A 49 -49.44 -50.17 -6.99
C LYS A 49 -48.00 -50.09 -6.49
N PHE A 50 -47.08 -50.90 -7.03
CA PHE A 50 -45.68 -50.93 -6.59
C PHE A 50 -44.76 -49.97 -7.34
N LEU A 51 -44.95 -49.73 -8.65
CA LEU A 51 -44.11 -48.81 -9.44
C LEU A 51 -44.57 -47.36 -9.41
N GLY A 52 -45.85 -47.07 -9.18
CA GLY A 52 -46.35 -45.69 -9.25
C GLY A 52 -45.61 -44.73 -8.31
N LYS A 53 -45.38 -45.16 -7.06
CA LYS A 53 -44.64 -44.38 -6.05
C LYS A 53 -43.15 -44.15 -6.41
N PRO A 54 -42.33 -45.18 -6.66
CA PRO A 54 -40.91 -44.99 -6.97
C PRO A 54 -40.68 -44.26 -8.30
N LEU A 55 -41.53 -44.47 -9.31
CA LEU A 55 -41.39 -43.80 -10.60
C LEU A 55 -41.70 -42.30 -10.48
N LYS A 56 -42.78 -41.93 -9.76
CA LYS A 56 -43.11 -40.53 -9.47
C LYS A 56 -42.02 -39.85 -8.66
N ASN A 57 -41.49 -40.52 -7.64
CA ASN A 57 -40.41 -39.99 -6.80
C ASN A 57 -39.12 -39.77 -7.60
N PHE A 58 -38.79 -40.64 -8.55
CA PHE A 58 -37.60 -40.47 -9.40
C PHE A 58 -37.71 -39.24 -10.31
N PHE A 59 -38.87 -39.03 -10.95
CA PHE A 59 -39.09 -37.84 -11.78
C PHE A 59 -39.18 -36.56 -10.94
N ALA A 60 -39.78 -36.62 -9.74
CA ALA A 60 -39.81 -35.49 -8.81
C ALA A 60 -38.41 -35.09 -8.34
N GLN A 61 -37.58 -36.05 -7.90
CA GLN A 61 -36.20 -35.80 -7.50
C GLN A 61 -35.37 -35.23 -8.65
N ARG A 62 -35.54 -35.76 -9.87
CA ARG A 62 -34.80 -35.25 -11.03
C ARG A 62 -35.20 -33.81 -11.37
N ARG A 63 -36.49 -33.49 -11.26
CA ARG A 63 -36.98 -32.12 -11.44
C ARG A 63 -36.42 -31.18 -10.38
N GLU A 64 -36.46 -31.58 -9.12
CA GLU A 64 -35.92 -30.81 -7.99
C GLU A 64 -34.41 -30.57 -8.13
N LEU A 65 -33.63 -31.58 -8.54
CA LEU A 65 -32.20 -31.43 -8.79
C LEU A 65 -31.89 -30.44 -9.92
N ILE A 66 -32.66 -30.48 -11.00
CA ILE A 66 -32.49 -29.55 -12.13
C ILE A 66 -32.86 -28.13 -11.69
N GLU A 67 -33.98 -27.96 -10.99
CA GLU A 67 -34.42 -26.66 -10.48
C GLU A 67 -33.41 -26.07 -9.50
N LYS A 68 -32.90 -26.90 -8.57
CA LYS A 68 -31.84 -26.52 -7.64
C LYS A 68 -30.56 -26.12 -8.38
N SER A 69 -30.10 -26.91 -9.36
CA SER A 69 -28.90 -26.59 -10.13
C SER A 69 -29.03 -25.31 -10.96
N ILE A 70 -30.21 -25.03 -11.51
CA ILE A 70 -30.49 -23.77 -12.23
C ILE A 70 -30.47 -22.60 -11.25
N LYS A 71 -31.11 -22.74 -10.08
CA LYS A 71 -31.15 -21.70 -9.05
C LYS A 71 -29.75 -21.41 -8.51
N GLU A 72 -28.98 -22.44 -8.17
CA GLU A 72 -27.58 -22.30 -7.72
C GLU A 72 -26.71 -21.62 -8.79
N SER A 73 -26.88 -21.99 -10.07
CA SER A 73 -26.18 -21.34 -11.18
C SER A 73 -26.55 -19.85 -11.33
N GLN A 74 -27.82 -19.51 -11.14
CA GLN A 74 -28.30 -18.13 -11.20
C GLN A 74 -27.78 -17.31 -10.01
N GLU A 75 -27.86 -17.85 -8.80
CA GLU A 75 -27.32 -17.21 -7.59
C GLU A 75 -25.81 -17.00 -7.71
N ALA A 76 -25.06 -18.01 -8.17
CA ALA A 76 -23.62 -17.89 -8.39
C ALA A 76 -23.29 -16.79 -9.42
N LYS A 77 -24.06 -16.69 -10.50
CA LYS A 77 -23.89 -15.63 -11.50
C LYS A 77 -24.20 -14.25 -10.93
N GLU A 78 -25.27 -14.11 -10.16
CA GLU A 78 -25.64 -12.84 -9.53
C GLU A 78 -24.59 -12.40 -8.50
N LEU A 79 -24.10 -13.33 -7.67
CA LEU A 79 -23.03 -13.06 -6.71
C LEU A 79 -21.73 -12.66 -7.42
N ALA A 80 -21.36 -13.34 -8.51
CA ALA A 80 -20.20 -12.97 -9.30
C ALA A 80 -20.34 -11.58 -9.95
N GLN A 81 -21.53 -11.24 -10.45
CA GLN A 81 -21.80 -9.91 -11.00
C GLN A 81 -21.74 -8.81 -9.93
N LYS A 82 -22.30 -9.06 -8.74
CA LYS A 82 -22.20 -8.13 -7.60
C LYS A 82 -20.75 -7.94 -7.15
N ALA A 83 -20.00 -9.03 -7.02
CA ALA A 83 -18.59 -8.96 -6.65
C ALA A 83 -17.77 -8.18 -7.70
N LEU A 84 -18.05 -8.37 -8.99
CA LEU A 84 -17.39 -7.61 -10.06
C LEU A 84 -17.71 -6.10 -9.94
N GLN A 85 -18.97 -5.74 -9.74
CA GLN A 85 -19.39 -4.35 -9.57
C GLN A 85 -18.73 -3.71 -8.33
N GLU A 86 -18.70 -4.40 -7.19
CA GLU A 86 -18.02 -3.91 -6.00
C GLU A 86 -16.51 -3.71 -6.22
N VAL A 87 -15.86 -4.61 -6.95
CA VAL A 87 -14.43 -4.48 -7.28
C VAL A 87 -14.20 -3.31 -8.22
N GLU A 88 -15.03 -3.14 -9.25
CA GLU A 88 -14.95 -1.99 -10.16
C GLU A 88 -15.16 -0.66 -9.44
N GLU A 89 -16.12 -0.59 -8.52
CA GLU A 89 -16.34 0.60 -7.69
C GLU A 89 -15.14 0.87 -6.77
N LYS A 90 -14.62 -0.15 -6.10
CA LYS A 90 -13.41 -0.04 -5.27
C LYS A 90 -12.21 0.42 -6.08
N LEU A 91 -12.01 -0.10 -7.30
CA LEU A 91 -10.93 0.32 -8.19
C LEU A 91 -11.09 1.79 -8.59
N LYS A 92 -12.29 2.23 -8.99
CA LYS A 92 -12.54 3.64 -9.32
C LYS A 92 -12.30 4.57 -8.13
N LEU A 93 -12.66 4.15 -6.92
CA LEU A 93 -12.37 4.91 -5.70
C LEU A 93 -10.85 4.98 -5.43
N LYS A 94 -10.14 3.87 -5.62
CA LYS A 94 -8.68 3.82 -5.48
C LYS A 94 -7.96 4.68 -6.52
N ASP A 95 -8.41 4.68 -7.76
CA ASP A 95 -7.84 5.54 -8.80
C ASP A 95 -7.99 7.03 -8.45
N ARG A 96 -9.14 7.43 -7.88
CA ARG A 96 -9.35 8.80 -7.38
C ARG A 96 -8.43 9.13 -6.22
N GLU A 97 -8.30 8.22 -5.26
CA GLU A 97 -7.39 8.37 -4.10
C GLU A 97 -5.94 8.51 -4.56
N ILE A 98 -5.51 7.73 -5.56
CA ILE A 98 -4.16 7.84 -6.14
C ILE A 98 -3.96 9.21 -6.81
N GLN A 99 -4.92 9.71 -7.59
CA GLN A 99 -4.81 11.03 -8.19
C GLN A 99 -4.72 12.14 -7.12
N ASP A 100 -5.53 12.06 -6.06
CA ASP A 100 -5.49 13.02 -4.95
C ASP A 100 -4.15 12.98 -4.19
N ILE A 101 -3.59 11.78 -3.97
CA ILE A 101 -2.26 11.61 -3.40
C ILE A 101 -1.19 12.24 -4.31
N LEU A 102 -1.25 12.01 -5.63
CA LEU A 102 -0.29 12.56 -6.57
C LEU A 102 -0.35 14.09 -6.63
N ASP A 103 -1.55 14.66 -6.64
CA ASP A 103 -1.74 16.12 -6.66
C ASP A 103 -1.29 16.75 -5.34
N THR A 104 -1.61 16.12 -4.21
CA THR A 104 -1.12 16.54 -2.89
C THR A 104 0.40 16.47 -2.81
N ALA A 105 1.01 15.37 -3.28
CA ALA A 105 2.46 15.20 -3.29
C ALA A 105 3.16 16.25 -4.16
N LYS A 106 2.61 16.58 -5.33
CA LYS A 106 3.12 17.68 -6.18
C LYS A 106 3.05 19.01 -5.46
N LYS A 107 1.91 19.33 -4.84
CA LYS A 107 1.72 20.59 -4.12
C LYS A 107 2.68 20.73 -2.93
N ILE A 108 2.86 19.66 -2.15
CA ILE A 108 3.83 19.62 -1.05
C ILE A 108 5.25 19.80 -1.60
N GLY A 109 5.61 19.09 -2.66
CA GLY A 109 6.94 19.21 -3.28
C GLY A 109 7.23 20.62 -3.82
N GLU A 110 6.24 21.28 -4.43
CA GLU A 110 6.38 22.67 -4.88
C GLU A 110 6.52 23.65 -3.71
N GLN A 111 5.73 23.47 -2.65
CA GLN A 111 5.82 24.30 -1.43
C GLN A 111 7.16 24.11 -0.73
N GLU A 112 7.63 22.87 -0.59
CA GLU A 112 8.91 22.55 0.03
C GLU A 112 10.08 23.11 -0.80
N LYS A 113 10.03 22.98 -2.13
CA LYS A 113 11.01 23.61 -3.01
C LYS A 113 11.07 25.13 -2.81
N LEU A 114 9.92 25.79 -2.73
CA LEU A 114 9.87 27.24 -2.48
C LEU A 114 10.43 27.61 -1.10
N GLN A 115 10.12 26.83 -0.06
CA GLN A 115 10.66 27.05 1.28
C GLN A 115 12.18 26.87 1.31
N ILE A 116 12.71 25.79 0.70
CA ILE A 116 14.15 25.54 0.63
C ILE A 116 14.87 26.69 -0.08
N ILE A 117 14.33 27.19 -1.20
CA ILE A 117 14.92 28.33 -1.91
C ILE A 117 14.94 29.58 -1.02
N GLN A 118 13.81 29.91 -0.38
CA GLN A 118 13.73 31.07 0.51
C GLN A 118 14.65 30.98 1.73
N GLU A 119 14.75 29.81 2.35
CA GLU A 119 15.67 29.57 3.46
C GLU A 119 17.12 29.66 3.01
N THR A 120 17.44 29.09 1.84
CA THR A 120 18.78 29.14 1.25
C THR A 120 19.20 30.58 0.94
N ASP A 121 18.30 31.38 0.39
CA ASP A 121 18.58 32.79 0.09
C ASP A 121 18.82 33.59 1.37
N LYS A 122 18.00 33.39 2.41
CA LYS A 122 18.22 34.00 3.74
C LYS A 122 19.54 33.58 4.37
N LEU A 123 19.88 32.29 4.29
CA LEU A 123 21.15 31.77 4.81
C LEU A 123 22.33 32.35 4.04
N LYS A 124 22.23 32.46 2.72
CA LYS A 124 23.26 33.07 1.87
C LYS A 124 23.48 34.53 2.25
N GLU A 125 22.42 35.32 2.42
CA GLU A 125 22.52 36.72 2.86
C GLU A 125 23.20 36.82 4.24
N LYS A 126 22.78 35.98 5.19
CA LYS A 126 23.37 35.94 6.54
C LYS A 126 24.86 35.56 6.52
N ILE A 127 25.25 34.59 5.70
CA ILE A 127 26.65 34.19 5.53
C ILE A 127 27.47 35.34 4.95
N LEU A 128 26.94 36.04 3.94
CA LEU A 128 27.64 37.19 3.34
C LEU A 128 27.79 38.35 4.32
N GLU A 129 26.76 38.64 5.11
CA GLU A 129 26.81 39.67 6.16
C GLU A 129 27.83 39.32 7.25
N GLN A 130 27.83 38.07 7.72
CA GLN A 130 28.80 37.59 8.69
C GLN A 130 30.23 37.64 8.12
N ALA A 131 30.42 37.23 6.86
CA ALA A 131 31.73 37.29 6.21
C ALA A 131 32.24 38.73 6.10
N LYS A 132 31.39 39.69 5.71
CA LYS A 132 31.75 41.11 5.68
C LYS A 132 32.16 41.62 7.06
N THR A 133 31.36 41.32 8.08
CA THR A 133 31.63 41.72 9.46
C THR A 133 32.96 41.14 9.96
N ASN A 134 33.24 39.86 9.65
CA ASN A 134 34.49 39.22 10.01
C ASN A 134 35.69 39.85 9.28
N ILE A 135 35.55 40.13 7.97
CA ILE A 135 36.59 40.81 7.18
C ILE A 135 36.88 42.20 7.78
N GLU A 136 35.86 42.98 8.11
CA GLU A 136 36.06 44.31 8.72
C GLU A 136 36.78 44.21 10.06
N PHE A 137 36.42 43.23 10.88
CA PHE A 137 37.08 42.96 12.16
C PHE A 137 38.55 42.53 11.97
N GLU A 138 38.83 41.60 11.06
CA GLU A 138 40.18 41.14 10.75
C GLU A 138 41.05 42.27 10.18
N VAL A 139 40.51 43.10 9.28
CA VAL A 139 41.21 44.27 8.74
C VAL A 139 41.54 45.27 9.84
N LYS A 140 40.63 45.49 10.80
CA LYS A 140 40.89 46.36 11.95
C LYS A 140 42.02 45.80 12.82
N MET A 141 41.94 44.52 13.16
CA MET A 141 42.98 43.83 13.94
C MET A 141 44.35 43.88 13.25
N ALA A 142 44.39 43.65 11.93
CA ALA A 142 45.62 43.74 11.14
C ALA A 142 46.21 45.17 11.14
N LYS A 143 45.36 46.20 10.99
CA LYS A 143 45.80 47.60 11.07
C LYS A 143 46.37 47.96 12.45
N ASP A 144 45.74 47.50 13.51
CA ASP A 144 46.20 47.77 14.87
C ASP A 144 47.51 47.02 15.18
N ALA A 145 47.66 45.78 14.69
CA ALA A 145 48.93 45.05 14.75
C ALA A 145 50.06 45.78 14.00
N LEU A 146 49.81 46.23 12.76
CA LEU A 146 50.78 46.98 11.97
C LEU A 146 51.19 48.31 12.63
N ARG A 147 50.25 49.00 13.29
CA ARG A 147 50.56 50.23 14.04
C ARG A 147 51.49 49.95 15.21
N LEU A 148 51.25 48.86 15.94
CA LEU A 148 52.05 48.47 17.09
C LEU A 148 53.48 48.10 16.64
N GLU A 149 53.60 47.31 15.57
CA GLU A 149 54.88 46.92 14.98
C GLU A 149 55.65 48.14 14.43
N ALA A 150 54.96 49.07 13.76
CA ALA A 150 55.57 50.32 13.29
C ALA A 150 56.04 51.22 14.44
N ALA A 151 55.28 51.29 15.54
CA ALA A 151 55.68 52.05 16.73
C ALA A 151 56.92 51.44 17.39
N GLU A 152 56.98 50.11 17.50
CA GLU A 152 58.15 49.39 18.02
C GLU A 152 59.40 49.64 17.15
N LEU A 153 59.26 49.55 15.83
CA LEU A 153 60.36 49.82 14.89
C LEU A 153 60.84 51.27 14.99
N ALA A 154 59.92 52.23 15.14
CA ALA A 154 60.24 53.65 15.30
C ALA A 154 60.99 53.93 16.61
N ILE A 155 60.61 53.27 17.71
CA ILE A 155 61.32 53.34 19.00
C ILE A 155 62.72 52.75 18.84
N GLN A 156 62.86 51.56 18.25
CA GLN A 156 64.17 50.93 18.01
C GLN A 156 65.10 51.80 17.16
N LEU A 157 64.59 52.41 16.08
CA LEU A 157 65.37 53.30 15.23
C LEU A 157 65.77 54.58 15.97
N SER A 158 64.87 55.12 16.80
CA SER A 158 65.15 56.28 17.63
C SER A 158 66.22 55.97 18.69
N GLU A 159 66.17 54.81 19.33
CA GLU A 159 67.19 54.34 20.26
C GLU A 159 68.56 54.17 19.59
N GLN A 160 68.60 53.58 18.39
CA GLN A 160 69.85 53.45 17.62
C GLN A 160 70.44 54.82 17.28
N LYS A 161 69.63 55.73 16.74
CA LYS A 161 70.09 57.10 16.43
C LYS A 161 70.52 57.88 17.66
N LEU A 162 69.83 57.70 18.80
CA LEU A 162 70.20 58.36 20.05
C LEU A 162 71.53 57.83 20.58
N LYS A 163 71.76 56.50 20.51
CA LYS A 163 73.06 55.90 20.86
C LYS A 163 74.21 56.40 19.97
N GLU A 164 73.96 56.61 18.67
CA GLU A 164 74.96 57.16 17.75
C GLU A 164 75.28 58.65 18.00
N LYS A 165 74.33 59.43 18.52
CA LYS A 165 74.46 60.89 18.69
C LYS A 165 74.80 61.34 20.11
N ILE A 166 74.83 60.46 21.11
CA ILE A 166 75.26 60.82 22.46
C ILE A 166 76.77 61.08 22.48
N THR A 167 77.13 62.36 22.43
CA THR A 167 78.46 62.89 22.74
C THR A 167 78.45 63.47 24.18
N PRO A 168 79.62 63.65 24.82
CA PRO A 168 79.70 64.23 26.16
C PRO A 168 79.05 65.63 26.26
N GLU A 169 79.13 66.41 25.19
CA GLU A 169 78.57 67.77 25.09
C GLU A 169 77.03 67.76 25.02
N GLU A 170 76.44 66.80 24.30
CA GLU A 170 74.98 66.63 24.23
C GLU A 170 74.39 66.21 25.60
N GLN A 171 75.09 65.36 26.34
CA GLN A 171 74.65 64.93 27.69
C GLN A 171 74.61 66.08 28.69
N GLU A 172 75.62 66.97 28.67
CA GLU A 172 75.66 68.13 29.56
C GLU A 172 74.53 69.13 29.25
N LYS A 173 74.21 69.31 27.97
CA LYS A 173 73.08 70.13 27.50
C LYS A 173 71.73 69.58 27.96
N LEU A 174 71.51 68.27 27.84
CA LEU A 174 70.30 67.59 28.30
C LEU A 174 70.12 67.65 29.82
N LEU A 175 71.22 67.58 30.58
CA LEU A 175 71.23 67.75 32.04
C LEU A 175 70.79 69.17 32.43
N GLN A 176 71.35 70.21 31.80
CA GLN A 176 70.95 71.60 32.07
C GLN A 176 69.47 71.86 31.70
N GLU A 177 68.99 71.31 30.58
CA GLU A 177 67.59 71.44 30.18
C GLU A 177 66.63 70.70 31.12
N SER A 178 67.01 69.51 31.60
CA SER A 178 66.23 68.74 32.58
C SER A 178 66.12 69.47 33.93
N ILE A 179 67.20 70.09 34.38
CA ILE A 179 67.22 70.92 35.60
C ILE A 179 66.26 72.11 35.44
N LYS A 180 66.29 72.78 34.28
CA LYS A 180 65.42 73.92 33.97
C LYS A 180 63.93 73.57 33.94
N ILE A 181 63.57 72.39 33.41
CA ILE A 181 62.18 71.90 33.40
C ILE A 181 61.67 71.61 34.82
N ILE A 182 62.53 71.06 35.69
CA ILE A 182 62.19 70.77 37.08
C ILE A 182 62.04 72.06 37.89
N GLU A 183 62.89 73.06 37.65
CA GLU A 183 62.75 74.39 38.26
C GLU A 183 61.49 75.12 37.77
N GLY A 184 61.13 74.99 36.48
CA GLY A 184 59.93 75.59 35.91
C GLY A 184 58.60 74.97 36.38
N ARG A 185 58.61 73.75 36.93
CA ARG A 185 57.42 73.08 37.51
C ARG A 185 57.23 73.39 39.00
N LYS A 186 58.21 74.04 39.64
CA LYS A 186 58.19 74.36 41.08
C LYS A 186 57.63 75.76 41.39
N ASN A 187 57.26 76.53 40.37
CA ASN A 187 56.43 77.73 40.43
C ASN A 187 55.04 77.44 39.84
#